data_AF-K2D9J7-F1
#
_entry.id   AF-K2D9J7-F1
#
_cell.length_a   1.000
_cell.length_b   1.000
_cell.length_c   1.000
_cell.angle_alpha   90.00
_cell.angle_beta   90.00
_cell.angle_gamma   90.00
#
_symmetry.space_group_name_H-M   'P 1'
#
loop_
_entity.id
_entity.type
_entity.pdbx_description
1 polymer ?
#
loop_
_entity_poly.entity_id
_entity_poly.type
_entity_poly.pdbx_seq_one_letter_code
_entity_poly.pdbx_strand_id
1 'polypeptide(L)'
;MTKGNNFFYKSVRVAAACAIAISTMFSPVEARVRNFASAKDVQSLKFLSANHMPIKVLVVYSPNQKNQNFVITLMNIVADMHDKGLVKPEDAFKVHVIPGWEMQEADYAFIREKVGAERVKKYVEFNNAYTTTDMWMQDWGEVGVVKLKSEKKPQTVVFDSNRGRDNAELPGILASFWNSYLLKNPSTKFSGGDYGGNIEVTPDNVLLIGNTSTPELRGFLEKNGYKNRMAVLETDWLHVGHVDEYISVCPNAKAARGYTLIKANPRLALRLIKDSTIEELKAIPLKDYRNAMLEVRKYLRKAEVNRATHKRRKKSEALPEDQKFGVAVLNYIEQPETTSESGMELATGHMVRSTEVEEFIKLNLTLANLIDVNLKRACEKISEVRKEKDGKLHSIISFPALYRVMYSGKHIAYIPGSVNQLILNNQLIVPDPKIEIMRRNIARTLGMLDLQANFVDSLPYPNLQGQIHCGTNV
;
A
#
# COMPACT_ATOMS: atom_id res chain seq x y z
N MET A 1 32.29 13.36 -55.27
CA MET A 1 31.39 13.67 -56.40
C MET A 1 30.95 12.36 -57.03
N THR A 2 29.63 12.21 -57.12
CA THR A 2 28.81 11.28 -57.93
C THR A 2 29.40 10.96 -59.31
N LYS A 3 29.10 9.88 -60.05
CA LYS A 3 28.19 8.71 -60.03
C LYS A 3 28.57 7.95 -61.32
N GLY A 4 28.36 6.65 -61.42
CA GLY A 4 28.50 5.98 -62.72
C GLY A 4 27.97 4.55 -62.82
N ASN A 5 26.76 4.43 -63.38
CA ASN A 5 26.24 3.31 -64.17
C ASN A 5 25.76 2.01 -63.52
N ASN A 6 24.44 2.00 -63.30
CA ASN A 6 23.51 0.90 -63.57
C ASN A 6 23.80 0.18 -64.91
N PHE A 7 23.58 -1.14 -64.98
CA PHE A 7 22.47 -1.69 -65.77
C PHE A 7 22.23 -3.18 -65.47
N PHE A 8 20.95 -3.52 -65.41
CA PHE A 8 20.32 -4.83 -65.17
C PHE A 8 20.65 -5.88 -66.25
N TYR A 9 20.63 -7.18 -65.91
CA TYR A 9 19.60 -8.13 -66.42
C TYR A 9 19.55 -9.45 -65.62
N LYS A 10 18.32 -9.95 -65.48
CA LYS A 10 17.84 -11.08 -64.68
C LYS A 10 18.42 -12.44 -65.07
N SER A 11 18.53 -13.35 -64.10
CA SER A 11 18.28 -14.79 -64.28
C SER A 11 17.88 -15.45 -62.95
N VAL A 12 16.78 -16.20 -63.01
CA VAL A 12 16.06 -16.90 -61.95
C VAL A 12 16.84 -18.15 -61.52
N ARG A 13 16.95 -18.46 -60.21
CA ARG A 13 16.54 -19.75 -59.59
C ARG A 13 17.12 -19.99 -58.18
N VAL A 14 16.23 -20.61 -57.37
CA VAL A 14 16.42 -21.39 -56.15
C VAL A 14 16.70 -20.64 -54.85
N ALA A 15 15.60 -20.44 -54.12
CA ALA A 15 15.60 -20.36 -52.67
C ALA A 15 16.15 -21.68 -52.08
N ALA A 16 17.26 -21.60 -51.36
CA ALA A 16 17.68 -22.60 -50.40
C ALA A 16 17.68 -21.93 -49.02
N ALA A 17 16.68 -22.29 -48.23
CA ALA A 17 16.53 -21.88 -46.84
C ALA A 17 17.71 -22.41 -46.02
N CYS A 18 18.54 -21.50 -45.50
CA CYS A 18 19.36 -21.78 -44.32
C CYS A 18 18.64 -21.17 -43.11
N ALA A 19 17.73 -21.95 -42.54
CA ALA A 19 17.27 -21.72 -41.18
C ALA A 19 18.45 -21.95 -40.25
N ILE A 20 19.09 -20.87 -39.79
CA ILE A 20 20.00 -20.93 -38.66
C ILE A 20 19.10 -21.18 -37.44
N ALA A 21 18.99 -22.44 -37.04
CA ALA A 21 18.47 -22.82 -35.74
C ALA A 21 19.45 -22.30 -34.69
N ILE A 22 19.24 -21.07 -34.22
CA ILE A 22 19.86 -20.61 -32.99
C ILE A 22 19.15 -21.38 -31.87
N SER A 23 19.68 -22.56 -31.53
CA SER A 23 19.39 -23.18 -30.24
C SER A 23 20.07 -22.31 -29.19
N THR A 24 19.38 -21.26 -28.72
CA THR A 24 19.74 -20.58 -27.48
C THR A 24 19.70 -21.65 -26.39
N MET A 25 20.88 -22.02 -25.90
CA MET A 25 21.00 -22.79 -24.66
C MET A 25 20.49 -21.87 -23.55
N PHE A 26 19.19 -21.91 -23.33
CA PHE A 26 18.56 -21.30 -22.17
C PHE A 26 19.16 -21.94 -20.92
N SER A 27 19.57 -21.11 -19.97
CA SER A 27 19.91 -21.58 -18.63
C SER A 27 18.73 -22.41 -18.11
N PRO A 28 18.92 -23.51 -17.35
CA PRO A 28 17.81 -24.33 -16.84
C PRO A 28 16.79 -23.55 -15.99
N VAL A 29 17.09 -22.30 -15.62
CA VAL A 29 16.20 -21.33 -14.94
C VAL A 29 15.17 -20.70 -15.90
N GLU A 30 15.49 -20.50 -17.17
CA GLU A 30 14.58 -19.90 -18.17
C GLU A 30 13.51 -20.90 -18.65
N ALA A 31 13.75 -22.20 -18.44
CA ALA A 31 12.86 -23.29 -18.88
C ALA A 31 11.58 -23.49 -18.01
N ARG A 32 11.30 -22.63 -17.02
CA ARG A 32 10.19 -22.83 -16.05
C ARG A 32 9.13 -21.73 -16.00
N VAL A 33 9.27 -20.65 -16.77
CA VAL A 33 8.21 -19.63 -16.86
C VAL A 33 7.10 -20.10 -17.78
N ARG A 34 5.86 -20.14 -17.28
CA ARG A 34 4.69 -20.43 -18.13
C ARG A 34 4.19 -19.14 -18.74
N ASN A 35 4.46 -18.92 -20.02
CA ASN A 35 3.94 -17.74 -20.72
C ASN A 35 2.56 -18.00 -21.32
N PHE A 36 1.75 -16.94 -21.42
CA PHE A 36 0.49 -17.00 -22.16
C PHE A 36 0.78 -17.00 -23.65
N ALA A 37 0.04 -17.81 -24.42
CA ALA A 37 0.02 -17.69 -25.87
C ALA A 37 -0.75 -16.42 -26.30
N SER A 38 -1.85 -16.09 -25.61
CA SER A 38 -2.58 -14.84 -25.80
C SER A 38 -3.34 -14.39 -24.54
N ALA A 39 -3.44 -13.08 -24.32
CA ALA A 39 -4.38 -12.49 -23.35
C ALA A 39 -5.85 -12.90 -23.60
N LYS A 40 -6.19 -13.32 -24.83
CA LYS A 40 -7.54 -13.82 -25.18
C LYS A 40 -7.83 -15.21 -24.60
N ASP A 41 -6.83 -15.91 -24.06
CA ASP A 41 -6.96 -17.25 -23.49
C ASP A 41 -7.35 -17.23 -22.02
N VAL A 42 -7.31 -16.05 -21.39
CA VAL A 42 -7.78 -15.81 -20.03
C VAL A 42 -9.30 -15.88 -20.00
N GLN A 43 -9.84 -16.77 -19.17
CA GLN A 43 -11.28 -16.84 -18.86
C GLN A 43 -11.60 -15.98 -17.63
N SER A 44 -10.74 -16.04 -16.62
CA SER A 44 -10.82 -15.16 -15.44
C SER A 44 -9.45 -15.00 -14.78
N LEU A 45 -9.30 -13.88 -14.09
CA LEU A 45 -8.18 -13.43 -13.28
C LEU A 45 -8.75 -12.97 -11.94
N LYS A 46 -8.10 -13.36 -10.87
CA LYS A 46 -8.39 -12.91 -9.51
C LYS A 46 -7.07 -12.72 -8.77
N PHE A 47 -6.79 -11.49 -8.33
CA PHE A 47 -5.68 -11.22 -7.43
C PHE A 47 -5.95 -11.78 -6.03
N LEU A 48 -4.87 -12.11 -5.33
CA LEU A 48 -4.93 -12.60 -3.95
C LEU A 48 -5.17 -11.42 -3.01
N SER A 49 -5.95 -11.65 -1.95
CA SER A 49 -6.14 -10.66 -0.87
C SER A 49 -5.41 -11.13 0.38
N ALA A 50 -5.05 -10.19 1.25
CA ALA A 50 -4.39 -10.41 2.54
C ALA A 50 -5.25 -11.16 3.60
N ASN A 51 -6.36 -11.78 3.19
CA ASN A 51 -7.33 -12.45 4.07
C ASN A 51 -7.06 -13.96 4.25
N HIS A 52 -5.91 -14.44 3.79
CA HIS A 52 -5.47 -15.83 3.90
C HIS A 52 -4.11 -15.88 4.59
N MET A 53 -3.70 -17.06 5.07
CA MET A 53 -2.32 -17.24 5.52
C MET A 53 -1.36 -17.02 4.33
N PRO A 54 -0.31 -16.22 4.50
CA PRO A 54 0.73 -16.06 3.48
C PRO A 54 1.35 -17.39 3.06
N ILE A 55 1.80 -17.48 1.81
CA ILE A 55 2.69 -18.57 1.36
C ILE A 55 4.15 -18.14 1.40
N LYS A 56 4.41 -16.87 1.05
CA LYS A 56 5.71 -16.21 1.16
C LYS A 56 5.48 -14.74 1.54
N VAL A 57 6.52 -14.10 2.05
CA VAL A 57 6.55 -12.65 2.23
C VAL A 57 7.80 -12.13 1.54
N LEU A 58 7.64 -11.33 0.49
CA LEU A 58 8.75 -10.79 -0.28
C LEU A 58 9.25 -9.48 0.34
N VAL A 59 10.56 -9.34 0.45
CA VAL A 59 11.20 -8.11 0.93
C VAL A 59 12.63 -8.02 0.39
N VAL A 60 13.10 -6.80 0.12
CA VAL A 60 14.51 -6.53 -0.20
C VAL A 60 15.27 -6.22 1.08
N TYR A 61 16.47 -6.78 1.25
CA TYR A 61 17.40 -6.35 2.30
C TYR A 61 18.52 -5.49 1.69
N SER A 62 18.52 -4.19 1.98
CA SER A 62 19.51 -3.23 1.47
C SER A 62 20.09 -2.40 2.61
N PRO A 63 21.29 -2.76 3.11
CA PRO A 63 21.96 -2.02 4.16
C PRO A 63 22.19 -0.54 3.85
N ASN A 64 22.52 -0.23 2.59
CA ASN A 64 22.79 1.14 2.16
C ASN A 64 21.55 2.02 2.23
N GLN A 65 20.37 1.43 2.07
CA GLN A 65 19.09 2.10 2.22
C GLN A 65 18.56 2.06 3.66
N LYS A 66 19.34 1.51 4.61
CA LYS A 66 19.07 1.50 6.06
C LYS A 66 17.83 0.73 6.48
N ASN A 67 17.36 -0.24 5.67
CA ASN A 67 16.14 -0.99 5.97
C ASN A 67 16.34 -2.22 6.87
N GLN A 68 17.55 -2.47 7.38
CA GLN A 68 17.89 -3.69 8.13
C GLN A 68 16.98 -3.91 9.34
N ASN A 69 16.68 -2.84 10.09
CA ASN A 69 15.83 -2.91 11.29
C ASN A 69 14.44 -3.43 10.95
N PHE A 70 13.85 -2.93 9.86
CA PHE A 70 12.54 -3.38 9.40
C PHE A 70 12.59 -4.87 9.01
N VAL A 71 13.52 -5.25 8.14
CA VAL A 71 13.60 -6.62 7.62
C VAL A 71 13.89 -7.65 8.72
N ILE A 72 14.79 -7.34 9.66
CA ILE A 72 15.08 -8.18 10.83
C ILE A 72 13.85 -8.29 11.75
N THR A 73 13.12 -7.20 11.95
CA THR A 73 11.89 -7.22 12.76
C THR A 73 10.83 -8.09 12.09
N LEU A 74 10.66 -7.99 10.77
CA LEU A 74 9.75 -8.84 10.00
C LEU A 74 10.11 -10.32 10.14
N MET A 75 11.40 -10.68 9.99
CA MET A 75 11.88 -12.06 10.18
C MET A 75 11.55 -12.58 11.58
N ASN A 76 11.77 -11.78 12.62
CA ASN A 76 11.46 -12.15 13.99
C ASN A 76 9.96 -12.30 14.24
N ILE A 77 9.11 -11.44 13.67
CA ILE A 77 7.65 -11.57 13.75
C ILE A 77 7.21 -12.89 13.10
N VAL A 78 7.68 -13.19 11.89
CA VAL A 78 7.34 -14.45 11.20
C VAL A 78 7.84 -15.67 11.97
N ALA A 79 9.06 -15.63 12.51
CA ALA A 79 9.57 -16.71 13.35
C ALA A 79 8.72 -16.91 14.61
N ASP A 80 8.36 -15.82 15.29
CA ASP A 80 7.50 -15.85 16.47
C ASP A 80 6.10 -16.39 16.17
N MET A 81 5.53 -16.07 15.00
CA MET A 81 4.24 -16.63 14.57
C MET A 81 4.29 -18.16 14.51
N HIS A 82 5.38 -18.73 13.99
CA HIS A 82 5.56 -20.18 13.92
C HIS A 82 5.86 -20.78 15.29
N ASP A 83 6.83 -20.21 16.01
CA ASP A 83 7.27 -20.72 17.33
C ASP A 83 6.14 -20.70 18.36
N LYS A 84 5.20 -19.75 18.26
CA LYS A 84 4.02 -19.63 19.13
C LYS A 84 2.81 -20.41 18.64
N GLY A 85 2.92 -21.17 17.54
CA GLY A 85 1.84 -21.99 17.00
C GLY A 85 0.68 -21.20 16.38
N LEU A 86 0.91 -19.94 15.98
CA LEU A 86 -0.08 -19.13 15.26
C LEU A 86 -0.23 -19.56 13.79
N VAL A 87 0.73 -20.32 13.28
CA VAL A 87 0.77 -20.89 11.94
C VAL A 87 0.78 -22.40 12.08
N LYS A 88 -0.16 -23.09 11.43
CA LYS A 88 -0.17 -24.55 11.42
C LYS A 88 0.99 -25.09 10.59
N PRO A 89 1.54 -26.29 10.88
CA PRO A 89 2.64 -26.85 10.12
C PRO A 89 2.39 -26.94 8.60
N GLU A 90 1.15 -27.23 8.19
CA GLU A 90 0.73 -27.29 6.79
C GLU A 90 0.62 -25.92 6.10
N ASP A 91 0.49 -24.84 6.88
CA ASP A 91 0.40 -23.46 6.42
C ASP A 91 1.72 -22.69 6.61
N ALA A 92 2.81 -23.40 6.92
CA ALA A 92 4.10 -22.78 7.21
C ALA A 92 4.65 -21.99 6.01
N PHE A 93 5.15 -20.79 6.29
CA PHE A 93 5.65 -19.88 5.27
C PHE A 93 6.98 -19.24 5.67
N LYS A 94 7.65 -18.60 4.71
CA LYS A 94 8.95 -17.97 4.91
C LYS A 94 8.97 -16.53 4.45
N VAL A 95 9.85 -15.74 5.05
CA VAL A 95 10.28 -14.45 4.49
C VAL A 95 11.25 -14.75 3.33
N HIS A 96 10.85 -14.40 2.11
CA HIS A 96 11.67 -14.48 0.92
C HIS A 96 12.43 -13.18 0.75
N VAL A 97 13.73 -13.20 1.05
CA VAL A 97 14.59 -12.03 1.04
C VAL A 97 15.33 -11.94 -0.28
N ILE A 98 15.10 -10.86 -1.02
CA ILE A 98 15.92 -10.52 -2.18
C ILE A 98 17.11 -9.70 -1.67
N PRO A 99 18.35 -10.19 -1.82
CA PRO A 99 19.52 -9.47 -1.38
C PRO A 99 19.77 -8.20 -2.20
N GLY A 100 20.13 -7.11 -1.53
CA GLY A 100 20.73 -5.95 -2.18
C GLY A 100 22.05 -6.34 -2.84
N TRP A 101 22.39 -5.72 -3.97
CA TRP A 101 23.65 -6.01 -4.68
C TRP A 101 24.90 -5.71 -3.83
N GLU A 102 24.74 -4.94 -2.75
CA GLU A 102 25.81 -4.53 -1.84
C GLU A 102 26.04 -5.53 -0.70
N MET A 103 25.13 -6.48 -0.49
CA MET A 103 25.21 -7.40 0.63
C MET A 103 26.52 -8.20 0.60
N GLN A 104 27.14 -8.30 1.76
CA GLN A 104 28.35 -9.08 2.01
C GLN A 104 28.06 -10.23 2.98
N GLU A 105 28.98 -11.19 3.10
CA GLU A 105 28.87 -12.28 4.10
C GLU A 105 28.69 -11.77 5.55
N ALA A 106 29.23 -10.59 5.86
CA ALA A 106 29.03 -9.93 7.14
C ALA A 106 27.56 -9.58 7.40
N ASP A 107 26.78 -9.20 6.38
CA ASP A 107 25.35 -8.91 6.51
C ASP A 107 24.54 -10.18 6.78
N TYR A 108 24.85 -11.29 6.10
CA TYR A 108 24.23 -12.58 6.39
C TYR A 108 24.57 -13.06 7.81
N ALA A 109 25.82 -12.87 8.26
CA ALA A 109 26.23 -13.17 9.62
C ALA A 109 25.46 -12.31 10.65
N PHE A 110 25.32 -11.01 10.37
CA PHE A 110 24.55 -10.09 11.20
C PHE A 110 23.06 -10.49 11.30
N ILE A 111 22.43 -10.91 10.20
CA ILE A 111 21.05 -11.42 10.22
C ILE A 111 20.96 -12.67 11.09
N ARG A 112 21.88 -13.63 10.94
CA ARG A 112 21.92 -14.86 11.76
C ARG A 112 22.13 -14.55 13.24
N GLU A 113 22.90 -13.53 13.58
CA GLU A 113 23.08 -13.06 14.96
C GLU A 113 21.79 -12.46 15.51
N LYS A 114 21.13 -11.55 14.77
CA LYS A 114 19.96 -10.80 15.26
C LYS A 114 18.65 -11.58 15.27
N VAL A 115 18.48 -12.53 14.36
CA VAL A 115 17.27 -13.37 14.26
C VAL A 115 17.47 -14.74 14.93
N GLY A 116 18.73 -15.20 15.01
CA GLY A 116 19.10 -16.55 15.45
C GLY A 116 19.25 -17.50 14.26
N ALA A 117 20.41 -18.16 14.16
CA ALA A 117 20.77 -19.00 13.00
C ALA A 117 19.74 -20.10 12.68
N GLU A 118 19.18 -20.75 13.71
CA GLU A 118 18.15 -21.78 13.53
C GLU A 118 16.82 -21.20 13.03
N ARG A 119 16.43 -20.01 13.50
CA ARG A 119 15.23 -19.30 13.01
C ARG A 119 15.42 -18.87 11.56
N VAL A 120 16.59 -18.35 11.20
CA VAL A 120 16.92 -17.99 9.80
C VAL A 120 16.83 -19.23 8.90
N LYS A 121 17.44 -20.35 9.30
CA LYS A 121 17.39 -21.60 8.54
C LYS A 121 15.96 -22.11 8.31
N LYS A 122 15.08 -21.96 9.30
CA LYS A 122 13.69 -22.42 9.24
C LYS A 122 12.78 -21.48 8.47
N TYR A 123 12.83 -20.17 8.75
CA TYR A 123 11.79 -19.20 8.39
C TYR A 123 12.22 -18.15 7.36
N VAL A 124 13.47 -18.19 6.90
CA VAL A 124 13.99 -17.27 5.88
C VAL A 124 14.47 -18.05 4.66
N GLU A 125 14.20 -17.50 3.48
CA GLU A 125 14.71 -17.98 2.20
C GLU A 125 15.36 -16.80 1.47
N PHE A 126 16.67 -16.89 1.22
CA PHE A 126 17.37 -15.87 0.44
C PHE A 126 17.27 -16.20 -1.05
N ASN A 127 16.89 -15.23 -1.86
CA ASN A 127 16.96 -15.34 -3.31
C ASN A 127 18.43 -15.42 -3.74
N ASN A 128 18.78 -16.44 -4.51
CA ASN A 128 20.12 -16.66 -5.05
C ASN A 128 20.22 -16.44 -6.56
N ALA A 129 19.10 -16.12 -7.22
CA ALA A 129 19.00 -15.90 -8.65
C ALA A 129 18.95 -14.42 -9.01
N TYR A 130 18.62 -13.55 -8.05
CA TYR A 130 18.36 -12.15 -8.29
C TYR A 130 18.75 -11.28 -7.08
N THR A 131 19.34 -10.13 -7.37
CA THR A 131 19.71 -9.08 -6.41
C THR A 131 19.20 -7.74 -6.91
N THR A 132 18.76 -6.86 -6.03
CA THR A 132 18.28 -5.50 -6.41
C THR A 132 18.38 -4.53 -5.23
N THR A 133 18.59 -3.25 -5.52
CA THR A 133 18.38 -2.18 -4.52
C THR A 133 17.03 -1.49 -4.65
N ASP A 134 16.19 -1.89 -5.60
CA ASP A 134 14.85 -1.34 -5.70
C ASP A 134 13.95 -2.06 -4.70
N MET A 135 13.80 -1.45 -3.52
CA MET A 135 13.09 -2.02 -2.37
C MET A 135 11.57 -2.12 -2.52
N TRP A 136 10.99 -1.56 -3.58
CA TRP A 136 9.53 -1.41 -3.74
C TRP A 136 8.89 -2.69 -4.28
N MET A 137 8.73 -3.68 -3.39
CA MET A 137 8.19 -5.00 -3.74
C MET A 137 6.70 -5.01 -4.04
N GLN A 138 5.93 -4.01 -3.62
CA GLN A 138 4.52 -3.95 -4.01
C GLN A 138 4.36 -3.53 -5.47
N ASP A 139 5.28 -2.72 -5.98
CA ASP A 139 5.05 -1.99 -7.22
C ASP A 139 5.37 -2.78 -8.50
N TRP A 140 6.15 -3.86 -8.42
CA TRP A 140 6.44 -4.70 -9.60
C TRP A 140 5.17 -5.37 -10.15
N GLY A 141 4.12 -5.49 -9.34
CA GLY A 141 2.81 -6.00 -9.75
C GLY A 141 2.14 -6.87 -8.69
N GLU A 142 1.28 -7.77 -9.15
CA GLU A 142 0.34 -8.51 -8.29
C GLU A 142 0.49 -10.02 -8.45
N VAL A 143 0.16 -10.76 -7.39
CA VAL A 143 0.00 -12.22 -7.45
C VAL A 143 -1.48 -12.58 -7.48
N GLY A 144 -1.82 -13.57 -8.30
CA GLY A 144 -3.21 -13.98 -8.47
C GLY A 144 -3.38 -15.43 -8.87
N VAL A 145 -4.62 -15.76 -9.18
CA VAL A 145 -4.99 -16.99 -9.87
C VAL A 145 -5.63 -16.64 -11.21
N VAL A 146 -5.25 -17.39 -12.23
CA VAL A 146 -5.79 -17.29 -13.59
C VAL A 146 -6.46 -18.60 -13.98
N LYS A 147 -7.64 -18.51 -14.56
CA LYS A 147 -8.28 -19.62 -15.25
C LYS A 147 -8.07 -19.45 -16.74
N LEU A 148 -7.28 -20.35 -17.32
CA LEU A 148 -7.06 -20.44 -18.77
C LEU A 148 -8.04 -21.39 -19.43
N LYS A 149 -8.36 -21.13 -20.70
CA LYS A 149 -9.16 -22.04 -21.53
C LYS A 149 -8.52 -23.43 -21.69
N SER A 150 -7.20 -23.47 -21.80
CA SER A 150 -6.41 -24.70 -21.97
C SER A 150 -6.26 -25.52 -20.69
N GLU A 151 -6.36 -24.87 -19.53
CA GLU A 151 -6.11 -25.51 -18.24
C GLU A 151 -7.38 -26.06 -17.64
N LYS A 152 -7.33 -27.24 -17.00
CA LYS A 152 -8.51 -27.80 -16.32
C LYS A 152 -8.83 -27.07 -15.02
N LYS A 153 -7.80 -26.65 -14.27
CA LYS A 153 -7.92 -25.95 -12.98
C LYS A 153 -7.29 -24.55 -13.05
N PRO A 154 -7.74 -23.59 -12.22
CA PRO A 154 -7.03 -22.33 -12.06
C PRO A 154 -5.56 -22.55 -11.69
N GLN A 155 -4.69 -21.66 -12.17
CA GLN A 155 -3.24 -21.69 -11.97
C GLN A 155 -2.80 -20.40 -11.30
N THR A 156 -1.70 -20.43 -10.55
CA THR A 156 -1.07 -19.21 -10.02
C THR A 156 -0.53 -18.36 -11.17
N VAL A 157 -0.65 -17.05 -11.04
CA VAL A 157 -0.16 -16.08 -12.01
C VAL A 157 0.56 -14.94 -11.29
N VAL A 158 1.70 -14.54 -11.84
CA VAL A 158 2.38 -13.29 -11.55
C VAL A 158 1.92 -12.28 -12.61
N PHE A 159 1.34 -11.17 -12.16
CA PHE A 159 0.95 -10.06 -13.01
C PHE A 159 2.00 -8.96 -12.95
N ASP A 160 2.81 -8.82 -13.99
CA ASP A 160 3.79 -7.74 -14.17
C ASP A 160 3.06 -6.42 -14.45
N SER A 161 3.20 -5.43 -13.55
CA SER A 161 2.62 -4.09 -13.70
C SER A 161 3.22 -3.30 -14.87
N ASN A 162 4.27 -3.83 -15.50
CA ASN A 162 5.11 -3.17 -16.50
C ASN A 162 5.81 -1.93 -15.92
N ARG A 163 6.16 -1.97 -14.64
CA ARG A 163 6.90 -0.91 -13.94
C ARG A 163 8.29 -0.67 -14.49
N GLY A 164 8.98 -1.74 -14.89
CA GLY A 164 10.39 -1.68 -15.25
C GLY A 164 11.27 -1.28 -14.05
N ARG A 165 12.16 -0.30 -14.27
CA ARG A 165 13.23 0.09 -13.34
C ARG A 165 14.15 -1.10 -13.01
N ASP A 166 14.82 -1.08 -11.86
CA ASP A 166 15.75 -2.15 -11.50
C ASP A 166 15.02 -3.49 -11.31
N ASN A 167 13.74 -3.46 -10.94
CA ASN A 167 12.88 -4.65 -10.80
C ASN A 167 12.22 -5.14 -12.11
N ALA A 168 12.70 -4.74 -13.29
CA ALA A 168 12.08 -5.10 -14.57
C ALA A 168 12.03 -6.63 -14.83
N GLU A 169 13.04 -7.37 -14.40
CA GLU A 169 13.13 -8.82 -14.60
C GLU A 169 12.45 -9.63 -13.47
N LEU A 170 12.21 -8.99 -12.33
CA LEU A 170 11.72 -9.64 -11.12
C LEU A 170 10.42 -10.43 -11.34
N PRO A 171 9.37 -9.90 -12.02
CA PRO A 171 8.14 -10.67 -12.24
C PRO A 171 8.37 -11.99 -12.99
N GLY A 172 9.25 -11.99 -14.01
CA GLY A 172 9.59 -13.21 -14.74
C GLY A 172 10.37 -14.21 -13.90
N ILE A 173 11.28 -13.72 -13.07
CA ILE A 173 12.04 -14.54 -12.11
C ILE A 173 11.10 -15.18 -11.09
N LEU A 174 10.17 -14.40 -10.50
CA LEU A 174 9.17 -14.91 -9.57
C LEU A 174 8.23 -15.91 -10.22
N ALA A 175 7.80 -15.67 -11.46
CA ALA A 175 6.98 -16.62 -12.22
C ALA A 175 7.72 -17.94 -12.46
N SER A 176 9.02 -17.90 -12.79
CA SER A 176 9.85 -19.10 -12.92
C SER A 176 9.98 -19.83 -11.58
N PHE A 177 10.34 -19.07 -10.54
CA PHE A 177 10.58 -19.57 -9.20
C PHE A 177 9.34 -20.26 -8.60
N TRP A 178 8.15 -19.72 -8.87
CA TRP A 178 6.88 -20.28 -8.42
C TRP A 178 6.19 -21.19 -9.43
N ASN A 179 6.83 -21.50 -10.57
CA ASN A 179 6.24 -22.28 -11.67
C ASN A 179 4.82 -21.78 -12.02
N SER A 180 4.70 -20.47 -12.11
CA SER A 180 3.46 -19.74 -12.32
C SER A 180 3.37 -19.20 -13.74
N TYR A 181 2.17 -18.77 -14.11
CA TYR A 181 2.01 -18.01 -15.35
C TYR A 181 2.53 -16.58 -15.19
N LEU A 182 3.05 -15.98 -16.26
CA LEU A 182 3.43 -14.56 -16.29
C LEU A 182 2.49 -13.77 -17.19
N LEU A 183 1.67 -12.90 -16.60
CA LEU A 183 0.77 -12.01 -17.33
C LEU A 183 1.31 -10.59 -17.24
N LYS A 184 1.28 -9.83 -18.34
CA LYS A 184 1.81 -8.47 -18.36
C LYS A 184 0.70 -7.44 -18.53
N ASN A 185 0.80 -6.32 -17.81
CA ASN A 185 -0.02 -5.14 -18.03
C ASN A 185 0.07 -4.71 -19.50
N PRO A 186 -1.06 -4.60 -20.23
CA PRO A 186 -1.06 -4.26 -21.65
C PRO A 186 -0.75 -2.77 -21.92
N SER A 187 -0.75 -1.93 -20.89
CA SER A 187 -0.39 -0.52 -21.00
C SER A 187 1.08 -0.35 -21.35
N THR A 188 1.35 0.45 -22.38
CA THR A 188 2.70 0.88 -22.78
C THR A 188 3.03 2.30 -22.32
N LYS A 189 2.19 2.89 -21.45
CA LYS A 189 2.37 4.26 -20.95
C LYS A 189 3.39 4.36 -19.80
N PHE A 190 3.78 3.23 -19.21
CA PHE A 190 4.70 3.16 -18.07
C PHE A 190 4.28 4.08 -16.91
N SER A 191 2.97 4.16 -16.65
CA SER A 191 2.40 5.03 -15.61
C SER A 191 2.67 4.47 -14.22
N GLY A 192 3.10 5.32 -13.28
CA GLY A 192 3.19 4.96 -11.86
C GLY A 192 1.84 4.55 -11.26
N GLY A 193 0.72 5.02 -11.83
CA GLY A 193 -0.62 4.60 -11.42
C GLY A 193 -1.00 3.18 -11.84
N ASP A 194 -0.18 2.49 -12.62
CA ASP A 194 -0.39 1.08 -12.96
C ASP A 194 0.35 0.11 -12.01
N TYR A 195 1.11 0.62 -11.03
CA TYR A 195 1.89 -0.19 -10.10
C TYR A 195 0.99 -0.88 -9.07
N GLY A 196 1.48 -2.00 -8.48
CA GLY A 196 0.68 -2.85 -7.59
C GLY A 196 0.13 -2.13 -6.35
N GLY A 197 0.82 -1.10 -5.80
CA GLY A 197 0.26 -0.31 -4.68
C GLY A 197 -1.04 0.41 -5.03
N ASN A 198 -1.35 0.55 -6.32
CA ASN A 198 -2.59 1.10 -6.82
C ASN A 198 -3.65 0.05 -7.18
N ILE A 199 -3.41 -1.24 -6.96
CA ILE A 199 -4.23 -2.38 -7.38
C ILE A 199 -4.55 -3.27 -6.17
N GLU A 200 -5.56 -2.88 -5.39
CA GLU A 200 -5.96 -3.62 -4.19
C GLU A 200 -7.22 -4.47 -4.43
N VAL A 201 -7.40 -5.55 -3.67
CA VAL A 201 -8.57 -6.42 -3.83
C VAL A 201 -9.16 -6.87 -2.48
N THR A 202 -10.49 -6.80 -2.38
CA THR A 202 -11.20 -7.31 -1.20
C THR A 202 -11.37 -8.84 -1.26
N PRO A 203 -11.67 -9.52 -0.14
CA PRO A 203 -12.03 -10.94 -0.14
C PRO A 203 -13.24 -11.29 -1.03
N ASP A 204 -14.14 -10.32 -1.20
CA ASP A 204 -15.26 -10.42 -2.16
C ASP A 204 -14.81 -10.29 -3.61
N ASN A 205 -13.51 -10.23 -3.89
CA ASN A 205 -12.94 -10.04 -5.22
C ASN A 205 -13.47 -8.75 -5.88
N VAL A 206 -13.57 -7.68 -5.09
CA VAL A 206 -13.83 -6.31 -5.57
C VAL A 206 -12.49 -5.60 -5.68
N LEU A 207 -12.18 -5.07 -6.86
CA LEU A 207 -10.96 -4.32 -7.11
C LEU A 207 -11.13 -2.89 -6.60
N LEU A 208 -10.20 -2.42 -5.77
CA LEU A 208 -10.04 -1.04 -5.36
C LEU A 208 -8.83 -0.50 -6.11
N ILE A 209 -9.04 0.39 -7.08
CA ILE A 209 -7.97 0.87 -7.98
C ILE A 209 -7.99 2.38 -8.09
N GLY A 210 -6.82 3.02 -8.11
CA GLY A 210 -6.74 4.48 -8.20
C GLY A 210 -7.04 5.03 -9.59
N ASN A 211 -7.50 6.28 -9.66
CA ASN A 211 -7.83 6.97 -10.90
C ASN A 211 -6.59 7.39 -11.72
N THR A 212 -5.40 7.35 -11.12
CA THR A 212 -4.10 7.48 -11.80
C THR A 212 -3.76 6.26 -12.68
N SER A 213 -4.49 5.14 -12.54
CA SER A 213 -4.35 3.97 -13.39
C SER A 213 -4.82 4.22 -14.82
N THR A 214 -4.11 3.62 -15.77
CA THR A 214 -4.38 3.81 -17.19
C THR A 214 -5.71 3.15 -17.60
N PRO A 215 -6.45 3.75 -18.56
CA PRO A 215 -7.64 3.11 -19.13
C PRO A 215 -7.36 1.73 -19.74
N GLU A 216 -6.15 1.51 -20.26
CA GLU A 216 -5.72 0.24 -20.84
C GLU A 216 -5.64 -0.87 -19.78
N LEU A 217 -5.01 -0.59 -18.62
CA LEU A 217 -4.97 -1.51 -17.49
C LEU A 217 -6.39 -1.79 -16.98
N ARG A 218 -7.19 -0.75 -16.73
CA ARG A 218 -8.56 -0.91 -16.22
C ARG A 218 -9.44 -1.71 -17.19
N GLY A 219 -9.39 -1.40 -18.48
CA GLY A 219 -10.14 -2.13 -19.50
C GLY A 219 -9.73 -3.60 -19.60
N PHE A 220 -8.45 -3.90 -19.38
CA PHE A 220 -7.96 -5.27 -19.32
C PHE A 220 -8.48 -6.03 -18.10
N LEU A 221 -8.40 -5.45 -16.90
CA LEU A 221 -8.87 -6.08 -15.66
C LEU A 221 -10.40 -6.29 -15.69
N GLU A 222 -11.15 -5.29 -16.18
CA GLU A 222 -12.60 -5.36 -16.38
C GLU A 222 -12.97 -6.57 -17.26
N LYS A 223 -12.29 -6.75 -18.40
CA LYS A 223 -12.54 -7.84 -19.34
C LYS A 223 -12.20 -9.23 -18.76
N ASN A 224 -11.22 -9.30 -17.87
CA ASN A 224 -10.61 -10.56 -17.44
C ASN A 224 -10.97 -10.98 -16.01
N GLY A 225 -12.00 -10.42 -15.36
CA GLY A 225 -12.45 -10.94 -14.06
C GLY A 225 -13.12 -9.91 -13.16
N TYR A 226 -12.96 -8.63 -13.49
CA TYR A 226 -13.45 -7.53 -12.67
C TYR A 226 -14.64 -6.79 -13.26
N LYS A 227 -15.34 -7.36 -14.27
CA LYS A 227 -16.51 -6.74 -14.89
C LYS A 227 -17.59 -6.37 -13.87
N ASN A 228 -17.89 -5.08 -13.71
CA ASN A 228 -18.79 -4.51 -12.68
C ASN A 228 -18.33 -4.74 -11.23
N ARG A 229 -17.05 -5.03 -10.99
CA ARG A 229 -16.48 -5.34 -9.66
C ARG A 229 -15.29 -4.44 -9.32
N MET A 230 -15.20 -3.30 -9.98
CA MET A 230 -14.12 -2.33 -9.84
C MET A 230 -14.65 -1.02 -9.24
N ALA A 231 -14.03 -0.58 -8.15
CA ALA A 231 -14.20 0.75 -7.58
C ALA A 231 -12.97 1.59 -7.95
N VAL A 232 -13.18 2.60 -8.81
CA VAL A 232 -12.12 3.56 -9.16
C VAL A 232 -12.13 4.69 -8.14
N LEU A 233 -11.03 4.83 -7.39
CA LEU A 233 -10.91 5.74 -6.26
C LEU A 233 -10.00 6.93 -6.61
N GLU A 234 -10.24 8.09 -6.00
CA GLU A 234 -9.45 9.29 -6.22
C GLU A 234 -8.08 9.16 -5.54
N THR A 235 -7.02 8.96 -6.33
CA THR A 235 -5.64 8.84 -5.83
C THR A 235 -4.73 9.93 -6.38
N ASP A 236 -5.16 10.70 -7.39
CA ASP A 236 -4.36 11.77 -8.01
C ASP A 236 -3.95 12.87 -7.02
N TRP A 237 -4.63 13.04 -5.89
CA TRP A 237 -4.20 14.00 -4.86
C TRP A 237 -2.89 13.62 -4.17
N LEU A 238 -2.48 12.34 -4.23
CA LEU A 238 -1.23 11.82 -3.69
C LEU A 238 -0.08 11.96 -4.69
N HIS A 239 1.15 12.07 -4.18
CA HIS A 239 2.33 12.18 -5.02
C HIS A 239 2.68 10.87 -5.72
N VAL A 240 2.65 9.75 -4.98
CA VAL A 240 2.83 8.41 -5.55
C VAL A 240 1.56 8.01 -6.30
N GLY A 241 0.39 8.30 -5.71
CA GLY A 241 -0.88 8.21 -6.41
C GLY A 241 -1.53 6.84 -6.26
N HIS A 242 -1.31 6.18 -5.12
CA HIS A 242 -1.71 4.79 -4.86
C HIS A 242 -2.82 4.70 -3.81
N VAL A 243 -3.64 3.65 -3.90
CA VAL A 243 -4.77 3.44 -2.99
C VAL A 243 -4.33 2.91 -1.62
N ASP A 244 -3.25 2.12 -1.58
CA ASP A 244 -2.68 1.54 -0.36
C ASP A 244 -2.15 2.60 0.64
N GLU A 245 -2.02 3.86 0.20
CA GLU A 245 -1.62 5.00 1.03
C GLU A 245 -2.74 5.47 2.00
N TYR A 246 -4.00 5.08 1.77
CA TYR A 246 -5.13 5.51 2.61
C TYR A 246 -6.26 4.50 2.80
N ILE A 247 -6.30 3.39 2.07
CA ILE A 247 -7.22 2.26 2.30
C ILE A 247 -6.44 0.95 2.34
N SER A 248 -6.81 0.07 3.26
CA SER A 248 -6.32 -1.31 3.34
C SER A 248 -7.45 -2.25 3.79
N VAL A 249 -7.29 -3.55 3.62
CA VAL A 249 -8.29 -4.57 3.96
C VAL A 249 -7.66 -5.63 4.84
N CYS A 250 -8.22 -5.87 6.03
CA CYS A 250 -7.71 -6.87 6.96
C CYS A 250 -8.76 -7.96 7.26
N PRO A 251 -8.32 -9.19 7.60
CA PRO A 251 -9.23 -10.24 8.03
C PRO A 251 -9.93 -9.89 9.34
N ASN A 252 -11.21 -10.23 9.42
CA ASN A 252 -11.99 -10.08 10.63
C ASN A 252 -13.15 -11.09 10.62
N ALA A 253 -12.92 -12.24 11.26
CA ALA A 253 -13.93 -13.30 11.35
C ALA A 253 -15.20 -12.88 12.09
N LYS A 254 -15.17 -11.81 12.90
CA LYS A 254 -16.35 -11.26 13.60
C LYS A 254 -17.18 -10.33 12.72
N ALA A 255 -16.62 -9.81 11.62
CA ALA A 255 -17.35 -8.96 10.69
C ALA A 255 -18.32 -9.79 9.84
N ALA A 256 -19.48 -9.23 9.51
CA ALA A 256 -20.49 -9.90 8.70
C ALA A 256 -19.99 -10.33 7.30
N ARG A 257 -18.96 -9.65 6.77
CA ARG A 257 -18.32 -9.97 5.49
C ARG A 257 -16.99 -10.74 5.65
N GLY A 258 -16.59 -11.05 6.88
CA GLY A 258 -15.33 -11.75 7.19
C GLY A 258 -14.07 -10.89 7.13
N TYR A 259 -14.21 -9.59 6.86
CA TYR A 259 -13.11 -8.64 6.78
C TYR A 259 -13.52 -7.22 7.19
N THR A 260 -12.53 -6.39 7.45
CA THR A 260 -12.66 -4.99 7.84
C THR A 260 -11.86 -4.10 6.89
N LEU A 261 -12.44 -2.97 6.49
CA LEU A 261 -11.73 -1.91 5.78
C LEU A 261 -11.02 -1.02 6.80
N ILE A 262 -9.75 -0.72 6.54
CA ILE A 262 -8.95 0.23 7.32
C ILE A 262 -8.81 1.49 6.46
N LYS A 263 -9.15 2.66 7.00
CA LYS A 263 -8.91 3.94 6.33
C LYS A 263 -7.99 4.86 7.10
N ALA A 264 -7.24 5.69 6.38
CA ALA A 264 -6.51 6.80 6.96
C ALA A 264 -7.48 7.87 7.44
N ASN A 265 -7.23 8.45 8.61
CA ASN A 265 -8.17 9.36 9.24
C ASN A 265 -7.45 10.56 9.88
N PRO A 266 -7.29 11.66 9.14
CA PRO A 266 -6.73 12.89 9.68
C PRO A 266 -7.57 13.58 10.75
N ARG A 267 -8.89 13.45 10.68
CA ARG A 267 -9.79 13.96 11.73
C ARG A 267 -9.53 13.27 13.08
N LEU A 268 -9.32 11.96 13.07
CA LEU A 268 -8.95 11.18 14.25
C LEU A 268 -7.57 11.60 14.77
N ALA A 269 -6.58 11.79 13.89
CA ALA A 269 -5.26 12.25 14.29
C ALA A 269 -5.31 13.60 15.03
N LEU A 270 -6.03 14.59 14.47
CA LEU A 270 -6.21 15.90 15.10
C LEU A 270 -6.91 15.81 16.47
N ARG A 271 -7.92 14.95 16.60
CA ARG A 271 -8.58 14.68 17.88
C ARG A 271 -7.61 14.11 18.92
N LEU A 272 -6.84 13.08 18.55
CA LEU A 272 -5.85 12.47 19.45
C LEU A 272 -4.76 13.45 19.87
N ILE A 273 -4.32 14.34 18.97
CA ILE A 273 -3.34 15.38 19.29
C ILE A 273 -3.92 16.39 20.29
N LYS A 274 -5.17 16.83 20.09
CA LYS A 274 -5.86 17.73 21.05
C LYS A 274 -5.91 17.12 22.45
N ASP A 275 -6.24 15.83 22.54
CA ASP A 275 -6.50 15.13 23.79
C ASP A 275 -5.23 14.59 24.47
N SER A 276 -4.08 14.64 23.79
CA SER A 276 -2.79 14.27 24.35
C SER A 276 -2.30 15.21 25.46
N THR A 277 -1.39 14.72 26.30
CA THR A 277 -0.64 15.55 27.25
C THR A 277 0.53 16.27 26.55
N ILE A 278 1.06 17.34 27.16
CA ILE A 278 2.22 18.03 26.61
C ILE A 278 3.46 17.14 26.70
N GLU A 279 3.56 16.36 27.77
CA GLU A 279 4.64 15.43 28.08
C GLU A 279 4.72 14.33 27.01
N GLU A 280 3.59 13.75 26.62
CA GLU A 280 3.53 12.77 25.53
C GLU A 280 4.00 13.35 24.20
N LEU A 281 3.60 14.58 23.85
CA LEU A 281 4.07 15.21 22.63
C LEU A 281 5.56 15.58 22.70
N LYS A 282 6.05 16.01 23.88
CA LYS A 282 7.48 16.28 24.10
C LYS A 282 8.35 15.03 23.97
N ALA A 283 7.79 13.85 24.24
CA ALA A 283 8.47 12.56 24.09
C ALA A 283 8.62 12.10 22.63
N ILE A 284 7.95 12.75 21.66
CA ILE A 284 8.14 12.45 20.24
C ILE A 284 9.62 12.70 19.88
N PRO A 285 10.35 11.69 19.36
CA PRO A 285 11.79 11.80 19.16
C PRO A 285 12.15 12.80 18.06
N LEU A 286 11.38 12.78 16.95
CA LEU A 286 11.61 13.62 15.78
C LEU A 286 11.17 15.07 16.07
N LYS A 287 12.13 15.99 16.04
CA LYS A 287 11.94 17.40 16.42
C LYS A 287 10.82 18.08 15.61
N ASP A 288 10.77 17.84 14.30
CA ASP A 288 9.79 18.48 13.43
C ASP A 288 8.37 18.01 13.74
N TYR A 289 8.19 16.69 13.94
CA TYR A 289 6.90 16.13 14.35
C TYR A 289 6.49 16.67 15.72
N ARG A 290 7.41 16.63 16.70
CA ARG A 290 7.17 17.16 18.05
C ARG A 290 6.68 18.61 18.01
N ASN A 291 7.39 19.47 17.29
CA ASN A 291 7.06 20.89 17.22
C ASN A 291 5.70 21.12 16.56
N ALA A 292 5.43 20.44 15.44
CA ALA A 292 4.15 20.56 14.76
C ALA A 292 2.98 20.06 15.64
N MET A 293 3.12 18.90 16.29
CA MET A 293 2.07 18.37 17.15
C MET A 293 1.79 19.28 18.35
N LEU A 294 2.83 19.89 18.94
CA LEU A 294 2.69 20.85 20.04
C LEU A 294 1.93 22.10 19.60
N GLU A 295 2.22 22.66 18.42
CA GLU A 295 1.51 23.83 17.90
C GLU A 295 0.06 23.51 17.50
N VAL A 296 -0.20 22.36 16.86
CA VAL A 296 -1.56 21.88 16.56
C VAL A 296 -2.37 21.73 17.85
N ARG A 297 -1.80 21.07 18.87
CA ARG A 297 -2.45 20.91 20.17
C ARG A 297 -2.76 22.26 20.81
N LYS A 298 -1.78 23.17 20.85
CA LYS A 298 -1.93 24.52 21.41
C LYS A 298 -3.07 25.27 20.73
N TYR A 299 -3.14 25.22 19.41
CA TYR A 299 -4.22 25.83 18.62
C TYR A 299 -5.59 25.24 18.99
N LEU A 300 -5.74 23.92 18.99
CA LEU A 300 -7.01 23.25 19.29
C LEU A 300 -7.46 23.46 20.74
N ARG A 301 -6.53 23.48 21.70
CA ARG A 301 -6.85 23.76 23.12
C ARG A 301 -7.23 25.22 23.34
N LYS A 302 -6.62 26.17 22.63
CA LYS A 302 -7.05 27.58 22.63
C LYS A 302 -8.49 27.70 22.09
N ALA A 303 -8.81 27.02 21.00
CA ALA A 303 -10.17 26.98 20.46
C ALA A 303 -11.18 26.40 21.46
N GLU A 304 -10.78 25.43 22.29
CA GLU A 304 -11.64 24.80 23.28
C GLU A 304 -11.98 25.77 24.42
N VAL A 305 -10.98 26.54 24.87
CA VAL A 305 -11.16 27.64 25.84
C VAL A 305 -12.06 28.73 25.27
N ASN A 306 -11.86 29.13 24.00
CA ASN A 306 -12.69 30.12 23.33
C ASN A 306 -14.16 29.66 23.26
N ARG A 307 -14.38 28.40 22.84
CA ARG A 307 -15.72 27.77 22.78
C ARG A 307 -16.40 27.76 24.15
N ALA A 308 -15.68 27.38 25.20
CA ALA A 308 -16.22 27.33 26.57
C ALA A 308 -16.54 28.73 27.12
N THR A 309 -15.67 29.71 26.85
CA THR A 309 -15.86 31.11 27.26
C THR A 309 -17.07 31.72 26.55
N HIS A 310 -17.22 31.46 25.25
CA HIS A 310 -18.36 31.93 24.47
C HIS A 310 -19.68 31.32 24.97
N LYS A 311 -19.72 30.02 25.31
CA LYS A 311 -20.90 29.38 25.92
C LYS A 311 -21.31 29.99 27.27
N ARG A 312 -20.36 30.58 28.01
CA ARG A 312 -20.62 31.25 29.31
C ARG A 312 -21.10 32.70 29.14
N ARG A 313 -20.75 33.37 28.05
CA ARG A 313 -21.29 34.69 27.68
C ARG A 313 -22.68 34.49 27.05
N LYS A 314 -23.58 35.49 27.13
CA LYS A 314 -24.97 35.36 26.67
C LYS A 314 -25.01 34.86 25.21
N LYS A 315 -25.89 33.89 24.91
CA LYS A 315 -26.07 33.23 23.58
C LYS A 315 -26.29 34.18 22.38
N SER A 316 -26.48 35.48 22.60
CA SER A 316 -26.84 36.47 21.57
C SER A 316 -25.65 37.14 20.88
N GLU A 317 -24.42 36.98 21.37
CA GLU A 317 -23.23 37.54 20.72
C GLU A 317 -22.64 36.56 19.70
N ALA A 318 -22.16 37.05 18.56
CA ALA A 318 -21.45 36.22 17.58
C ALA A 318 -20.03 35.89 18.07
N LEU A 319 -19.49 34.73 17.68
CA LEU A 319 -18.07 34.40 17.86
C LEU A 319 -17.21 35.38 17.05
N PRO A 320 -16.10 35.92 17.62
CA PRO A 320 -15.12 36.68 16.87
C PRO A 320 -14.60 35.88 15.66
N GLU A 321 -14.37 36.55 14.52
CA GLU A 321 -14.00 35.89 13.26
C GLU A 321 -12.76 34.99 13.40
N ASP A 322 -11.75 35.46 14.12
CA ASP A 322 -10.49 34.74 14.40
C ASP A 322 -10.67 33.49 15.27
N GLN A 323 -11.86 33.29 15.86
CA GLN A 323 -12.18 32.13 16.70
C GLN A 323 -13.11 31.15 16.00
N LYS A 324 -13.85 31.59 14.97
CA LYS A 324 -14.86 30.77 14.29
C LYS A 324 -14.28 29.49 13.72
N PHE A 325 -13.13 29.59 13.03
CA PHE A 325 -12.49 28.43 12.41
C PHE A 325 -12.12 27.37 13.45
N GLY A 326 -11.40 27.74 14.52
CA GLY A 326 -11.05 26.81 15.59
C GLY A 326 -12.26 26.14 16.26
N VAL A 327 -13.33 26.90 16.52
CA VAL A 327 -14.58 26.34 17.10
C VAL A 327 -15.27 25.38 16.12
N ALA A 328 -15.32 25.71 14.83
CA ALA A 328 -15.87 24.84 13.80
C ALA A 328 -15.08 23.52 13.70
N VAL A 329 -13.74 23.60 13.73
CA VAL A 329 -12.87 22.41 13.76
C VAL A 329 -13.20 21.52 14.94
N LEU A 330 -13.34 22.08 16.16
CA LEU A 330 -13.67 21.28 17.34
C LEU A 330 -15.01 20.56 17.19
N ASN A 331 -16.03 21.26 16.70
CA ASN A 331 -17.34 20.66 16.47
C ASN A 331 -17.25 19.52 15.44
N TYR A 332 -16.46 19.68 14.39
CA TYR A 332 -16.28 18.65 13.37
C TYR A 332 -15.50 17.45 13.90
N ILE A 333 -14.34 17.67 14.53
CA ILE A 333 -13.51 16.56 14.99
C ILE A 333 -14.16 15.79 16.13
N GLU A 334 -15.03 16.38 16.95
CA GLU A 334 -15.73 15.71 18.06
C GLU A 334 -17.02 14.99 17.67
N GLN A 335 -17.55 15.20 16.46
CA GLN A 335 -18.70 14.44 15.97
C GLN A 335 -18.37 12.92 15.94
N PRO A 336 -19.37 12.05 16.06
CA PRO A 336 -19.21 10.63 15.73
C PRO A 336 -18.77 10.47 14.27
N GLU A 337 -18.01 9.42 13.98
CA GLU A 337 -17.72 9.01 12.61
C GLU A 337 -18.94 8.25 12.05
N THR A 338 -20.07 8.94 11.86
CA THR A 338 -21.19 8.36 11.11
C THR A 338 -20.91 8.49 9.62
N THR A 339 -21.10 7.41 8.88
CA THR A 339 -21.11 7.40 7.41
C THR A 339 -22.28 8.27 6.91
N SER A 340 -22.10 9.59 6.85
CA SER A 340 -23.07 10.50 6.23
C SER A 340 -22.38 11.77 5.74
N GLU A 341 -22.58 12.00 4.45
CA GLU A 341 -22.32 13.17 3.61
C GLU A 341 -21.67 14.40 4.28
N SER A 342 -20.38 14.61 3.99
CA SER A 342 -19.74 15.91 4.23
C SER A 342 -19.78 16.75 2.96
N GLY A 343 -20.82 17.58 2.84
CA GLY A 343 -20.72 18.84 2.10
C GLY A 343 -19.90 19.82 2.93
N MET A 344 -18.63 20.00 2.57
CA MET A 344 -17.86 21.19 2.90
C MET A 344 -16.66 21.28 1.96
N GLU A 345 -16.75 22.18 0.98
CA GLU A 345 -15.61 22.60 0.16
C GLU A 345 -14.63 23.37 1.04
N LEU A 346 -13.43 22.81 1.24
CA LEU A 346 -12.32 23.50 1.88
C LEU A 346 -11.09 23.34 0.97
N ALA A 347 -10.68 24.45 0.35
CA ALA A 347 -9.58 24.53 -0.59
C ALA A 347 -8.19 24.50 0.08
N THR A 348 -7.17 24.37 -0.76
CA THR A 348 -5.78 23.89 -0.56
C THR A 348 -4.84 24.79 0.26
N GLY A 349 -3.87 24.19 0.96
CA GLY A 349 -2.87 24.88 1.81
C GLY A 349 -1.40 24.48 1.56
N HIS A 350 -0.48 25.31 2.08
CA HIS A 350 1.00 25.18 2.11
C HIS A 350 1.57 25.35 3.53
N MET A 351 2.68 24.63 3.86
CA MET A 351 3.66 24.65 5.00
C MET A 351 3.15 24.95 6.44
N VAL A 352 3.92 24.69 7.53
CA VAL A 352 3.42 24.93 8.92
C VAL A 352 4.39 25.70 9.84
N ARG A 353 4.32 27.04 9.79
CA ARG A 353 4.71 28.01 10.84
C ARG A 353 3.54 28.22 11.81
N SER A 354 3.72 28.95 12.92
CA SER A 354 2.60 29.30 13.83
C SER A 354 1.46 30.04 13.12
N THR A 355 1.75 30.69 11.99
CA THR A 355 0.81 31.35 11.07
C THR A 355 0.12 30.39 10.09
N GLU A 356 0.47 29.11 10.07
CA GLU A 356 0.06 28.14 9.06
C GLU A 356 -0.54 26.85 9.67
N VAL A 357 -0.69 26.79 11.01
CA VAL A 357 -1.37 25.67 11.71
C VAL A 357 -2.81 25.50 11.23
N GLU A 358 -3.49 26.61 10.94
CA GLU A 358 -4.83 26.56 10.35
C GLU A 358 -4.85 25.88 8.99
N GLU A 359 -3.90 26.21 8.11
CA GLU A 359 -3.79 25.62 6.77
C GLU A 359 -3.46 24.14 6.84
N PHE A 360 -2.60 23.73 7.77
CA PHE A 360 -2.34 22.32 8.04
C PHE A 360 -3.61 21.56 8.46
N ILE A 361 -4.39 22.14 9.37
CA ILE A 361 -5.64 21.56 9.84
C ILE A 361 -6.66 21.51 8.69
N LYS A 362 -6.84 22.61 7.93
CA LYS A 362 -7.73 22.68 6.76
C LYS A 362 -7.40 21.58 5.76
N LEU A 363 -6.13 21.50 5.34
CA LEU A 363 -5.65 20.46 4.43
C LEU A 363 -6.04 19.06 4.92
N ASN A 364 -5.73 18.74 6.16
CA ASN A 364 -5.98 17.41 6.70
C ASN A 364 -7.48 17.10 6.83
N LEU A 365 -8.32 18.09 7.15
CA LEU A 365 -9.77 17.90 7.16
C LEU A 365 -10.35 17.74 5.75
N THR A 366 -9.84 18.46 4.75
CA THR A 366 -10.21 18.28 3.34
C THR A 366 -9.87 16.87 2.88
N LEU A 367 -8.66 16.40 3.19
CA LEU A 367 -8.23 15.04 2.83
C LEU A 367 -9.03 13.97 3.58
N ALA A 368 -9.42 14.20 4.84
CA ALA A 368 -10.30 13.30 5.56
C ALA A 368 -11.64 13.11 4.84
N ASN A 369 -12.25 14.21 4.34
CA ASN A 369 -13.50 14.14 3.58
C ASN A 369 -13.33 13.38 2.27
N LEU A 370 -12.23 13.62 1.55
CA LEU A 370 -11.94 12.93 0.29
C LEU A 370 -11.75 11.41 0.51
N ILE A 371 -11.03 11.03 1.58
CA ILE A 371 -10.87 9.62 1.97
C ILE A 371 -12.23 8.99 2.32
N ASP A 372 -13.10 9.70 3.03
CA ASP A 372 -14.45 9.21 3.36
C ASP A 372 -15.32 9.01 2.11
N VAL A 373 -15.23 9.91 1.12
CA VAL A 373 -15.89 9.76 -0.18
C VAL A 373 -15.39 8.52 -0.92
N ASN A 374 -14.06 8.31 -0.97
CA ASN A 374 -13.49 7.12 -1.60
C ASN A 374 -13.88 5.83 -0.87
N LEU A 375 -13.87 5.83 0.46
CA LEU A 375 -14.31 4.68 1.25
C LEU A 375 -15.79 4.36 1.02
N LYS A 376 -16.65 5.38 0.91
CA LYS A 376 -18.07 5.22 0.56
C LYS A 376 -18.22 4.56 -0.82
N ARG A 377 -17.49 5.03 -1.83
CA ARG A 377 -17.48 4.40 -3.18
C ARG A 377 -17.04 2.93 -3.14
N ALA A 378 -16.02 2.61 -2.36
CA ALA A 378 -15.58 1.23 -2.16
C ALA A 378 -16.68 0.37 -1.51
N CYS A 379 -17.30 0.88 -0.44
CA CYS A 379 -18.40 0.21 0.26
C CYS A 379 -19.62 -0.02 -0.64
N GLU A 380 -20.00 0.98 -1.45
CA GLU A 380 -21.09 0.88 -2.42
C GLU A 380 -20.82 -0.21 -3.45
N LYS A 381 -19.60 -0.26 -4.01
CA LYS A 381 -19.22 -1.31 -4.96
C LYS A 381 -19.24 -2.70 -4.33
N ILE A 382 -18.79 -2.83 -3.07
CA ILE A 382 -18.89 -4.09 -2.32
C ILE A 382 -20.35 -4.51 -2.15
N SER A 383 -21.22 -3.61 -1.70
CA SER A 383 -22.65 -3.88 -1.54
C SER A 383 -23.31 -4.29 -2.87
N GLU A 384 -22.97 -3.61 -3.97
CA GLU A 384 -23.46 -3.92 -5.32
C GLU A 384 -23.06 -5.34 -5.75
N VAL A 385 -21.79 -5.70 -5.60
CA VAL A 385 -21.27 -7.03 -5.97
C VAL A 385 -21.90 -8.13 -5.12
N ARG A 386 -22.15 -7.86 -3.84
CA ARG A 386 -22.85 -8.80 -2.94
C ARG A 386 -24.36 -8.83 -3.14
N LYS A 387 -24.93 -7.96 -3.99
CA LYS A 387 -26.38 -7.79 -4.20
C LYS A 387 -27.13 -7.50 -2.90
N GLU A 388 -26.51 -6.71 -2.03
CA GLU A 388 -27.08 -6.35 -0.72
C GLU A 388 -28.01 -5.15 -0.87
N LYS A 389 -29.15 -5.18 -0.15
CA LYS A 389 -30.02 -4.01 -0.03
C LYS A 389 -29.33 -2.93 0.79
N ASP A 390 -29.75 -1.68 0.60
CA ASP A 390 -29.27 -0.54 1.36
C ASP A 390 -29.36 -0.80 2.88
N GLY A 391 -28.32 -0.41 3.62
CA GLY A 391 -28.30 -0.43 5.09
C GLY A 391 -27.47 -1.51 5.78
N LYS A 392 -26.89 -2.48 5.06
CA LYS A 392 -25.92 -3.41 5.69
C LYS A 392 -24.60 -2.71 6.00
N LEU A 393 -24.31 -2.54 7.30
CA LEU A 393 -23.10 -1.88 7.78
C LEU A 393 -21.83 -2.60 7.33
N HIS A 394 -20.86 -1.82 6.85
CA HIS A 394 -19.49 -2.27 6.61
C HIS A 394 -18.68 -2.23 7.90
N SER A 395 -17.83 -3.22 8.11
CA SER A 395 -16.86 -3.16 9.20
C SER A 395 -15.71 -2.25 8.75
N ILE A 396 -15.57 -1.10 9.40
CA ILE A 396 -14.58 -0.09 9.08
C ILE A 396 -13.86 0.29 10.38
N ILE A 397 -12.53 0.41 10.32
CA ILE A 397 -11.74 1.05 11.36
C ILE A 397 -10.90 2.18 10.79
N SER A 398 -10.58 3.14 11.67
CA SER A 398 -9.87 4.37 11.31
C SER A 398 -8.49 4.36 11.96
N PHE A 399 -7.44 4.60 11.17
CA PHE A 399 -6.09 4.83 11.67
C PHE A 399 -5.74 6.32 11.60
N PRO A 400 -5.20 6.93 12.66
CA PRO A 400 -4.78 8.33 12.62
C PRO A 400 -3.68 8.52 11.58
N ALA A 401 -3.88 9.47 10.68
CA ALA A 401 -2.92 9.80 9.62
C ALA A 401 -2.83 11.31 9.47
N LEU A 402 -1.70 11.85 9.04
CA LEU A 402 -1.58 13.25 8.68
C LEU A 402 -0.84 13.35 7.36
N TYR A 403 -1.14 14.38 6.58
CA TYR A 403 -0.55 14.62 5.27
C TYR A 403 0.02 16.04 5.19
N ARG A 404 0.95 16.23 4.26
CA ARG A 404 1.48 17.53 3.86
C ARG A 404 1.51 17.66 2.35
N VAL A 405 1.43 18.89 1.88
CA VAL A 405 1.61 19.23 0.46
C VAL A 405 3.10 19.21 0.09
N MET A 406 3.39 18.84 -1.15
CA MET A 406 4.69 18.96 -1.81
C MET A 406 4.74 20.19 -2.71
N TYR A 407 5.94 20.57 -3.18
CA TYR A 407 6.08 21.68 -4.12
C TYR A 407 5.25 21.51 -5.41
N SER A 408 4.97 20.27 -5.81
CA SER A 408 4.11 19.93 -6.96
C SER A 408 2.62 20.15 -6.73
N GLY A 409 2.18 20.50 -5.51
CA GLY A 409 0.76 20.55 -5.12
C GLY A 409 0.14 19.19 -4.79
N LYS A 410 0.86 18.09 -5.00
CA LYS A 410 0.48 16.75 -4.55
C LYS A 410 0.78 16.54 -3.06
N HIS A 411 0.25 15.49 -2.47
CA HIS A 411 0.37 15.23 -1.03
C HIS A 411 1.12 13.95 -0.72
N ILE A 412 1.76 13.92 0.44
CA ILE A 412 2.40 12.74 1.04
C ILE A 412 2.08 12.66 2.51
N ALA A 413 2.27 11.48 3.11
CA ALA A 413 2.16 11.31 4.55
C ALA A 413 3.14 12.26 5.29
N TYR A 414 2.64 12.95 6.31
CA TYR A 414 3.42 13.84 7.17
C TYR A 414 4.17 13.06 8.26
N ILE A 415 3.49 12.07 8.85
CA ILE A 415 4.04 11.05 9.74
C ILE A 415 3.97 9.69 9.03
N PRO A 416 4.74 8.65 9.45
CA PRO A 416 4.64 7.33 8.84
C PRO A 416 3.18 6.85 8.71
N GLY A 417 2.78 6.53 7.49
CA GLY A 417 1.40 6.22 7.13
C GLY A 417 0.99 4.82 7.59
N SER A 418 0.44 4.70 8.80
CA SER A 418 0.14 3.41 9.41
C SER A 418 -0.82 2.52 8.62
N VAL A 419 -1.61 3.05 7.67
CA VAL A 419 -2.52 2.26 6.81
C VAL A 419 -1.77 1.45 5.75
N ASN A 420 -0.60 1.92 5.33
CA ASN A 420 0.26 1.24 4.37
C ASN A 420 1.11 0.18 5.12
N GLN A 421 0.40 -0.79 5.69
CA GLN A 421 0.92 -1.85 6.56
C GLN A 421 1.00 -3.18 5.82
N LEU A 422 1.82 -4.10 6.32
CA LEU A 422 1.79 -5.49 5.90
C LEU A 422 0.88 -6.29 6.83
N ILE A 423 0.02 -7.15 6.28
CA ILE A 423 -0.94 -7.96 7.04
C ILE A 423 -0.62 -9.44 6.83
N LEU A 424 -0.23 -10.12 7.90
CA LEU A 424 0.04 -11.56 7.92
C LEU A 424 -0.97 -12.24 8.84
N ASN A 425 -2.11 -12.63 8.27
CA ASN A 425 -3.25 -13.17 9.02
C ASN A 425 -3.71 -12.22 10.14
N ASN A 426 -3.52 -12.57 11.42
CA ASN A 426 -3.90 -11.73 12.55
C ASN A 426 -2.79 -10.76 13.02
N GLN A 427 -1.63 -10.77 12.36
CA GLN A 427 -0.48 -9.91 12.68
C GLN A 427 -0.40 -8.75 11.68
N LEU A 428 -0.62 -7.52 12.13
CA LEU A 428 -0.40 -6.33 11.32
C LEU A 428 0.96 -5.73 11.66
N ILE A 429 1.81 -5.59 10.65
CA ILE A 429 3.12 -4.97 10.74
C ILE A 429 2.96 -3.52 10.32
N VAL A 430 2.76 -2.66 11.33
CA VAL A 430 2.29 -1.30 11.17
C VAL A 430 3.47 -0.33 11.14
N PRO A 431 3.58 0.57 10.13
CA PRO A 431 4.50 1.69 10.18
C PRO A 431 4.29 2.50 11.45
N ASP A 432 5.32 2.58 12.29
CA ASP A 432 5.25 3.25 13.58
C ASP A 432 5.01 4.75 13.41
N PRO A 433 3.86 5.31 13.85
CA PRO A 433 3.55 6.73 13.67
C PRO A 433 4.45 7.64 14.52
N LYS A 434 5.30 7.09 15.40
CA LYS A 434 6.20 7.82 16.33
C LYS A 434 5.48 8.72 17.33
N ILE A 435 4.16 8.53 17.49
CA ILE A 435 3.30 9.29 18.41
C ILE A 435 2.53 8.29 19.28
N GLU A 436 2.81 8.28 20.59
CA GLU A 436 2.35 7.23 21.50
C GLU A 436 0.82 7.16 21.62
N ILE A 437 0.12 8.30 21.66
CA ILE A 437 -1.35 8.30 21.71
C ILE A 437 -1.97 7.64 20.46
N MET A 438 -1.31 7.78 19.30
CA MET A 438 -1.73 7.13 18.05
C MET A 438 -1.43 5.64 18.07
N ARG A 439 -0.25 5.22 18.56
CA ARG A 439 0.09 3.79 18.76
C ARG A 439 -0.93 3.10 19.65
N ARG A 440 -1.27 3.69 20.80
CA ARG A 440 -2.27 3.12 21.71
C ARG A 440 -3.66 3.06 21.10
N ASN A 441 -4.06 4.06 20.32
CA ASN A 441 -5.33 4.05 19.61
C ASN A 441 -5.39 2.91 18.58
N ILE A 442 -4.36 2.77 17.74
CA ILE A 442 -4.27 1.70 16.74
C ILE A 442 -4.29 0.33 17.41
N ALA A 443 -3.45 0.12 18.43
CA ALA A 443 -3.37 -1.16 19.14
C ALA A 443 -4.70 -1.54 19.81
N ARG A 444 -5.39 -0.57 20.43
CA ARG A 444 -6.72 -0.80 21.02
C ARG A 444 -7.75 -1.17 19.96
N THR A 445 -7.79 -0.42 18.86
CA THR A 445 -8.76 -0.64 17.77
C THR A 445 -8.57 -2.02 17.14
N LEU A 446 -7.33 -2.44 16.88
CA LEU A 446 -7.03 -3.76 16.36
C LEU A 446 -7.32 -4.87 17.39
N GLY A 447 -7.00 -4.65 18.66
CA GLY A 447 -7.28 -5.62 19.72
C GLY A 447 -8.77 -5.93 19.88
N MET A 448 -9.66 -4.98 19.59
CA MET A 448 -11.11 -5.22 19.58
C MET A 448 -11.54 -6.21 18.48
N LEU A 449 -10.72 -6.38 17.44
CA LEU A 449 -10.93 -7.29 16.32
C LEU A 449 -10.13 -8.59 16.43
N ASP A 450 -9.47 -8.84 17.58
CA ASP A 450 -8.49 -9.92 17.79
C ASP A 450 -7.30 -9.86 16.82
N LEU A 451 -6.94 -8.64 16.40
CA LEU A 451 -5.78 -8.36 15.56
C LEU A 451 -4.65 -7.76 16.40
N GLN A 452 -3.42 -8.15 16.10
CA GLN A 452 -2.23 -7.70 16.81
C GLN A 452 -1.48 -6.64 15.99
N ALA A 453 -1.25 -5.48 16.60
CA ALA A 453 -0.40 -4.44 16.04
C ALA A 453 1.08 -4.69 16.42
N ASN A 454 1.93 -4.82 15.42
CA ASN A 454 3.39 -4.87 15.54
C ASN A 454 3.96 -3.59 14.92
N PHE A 455 4.23 -2.59 15.75
CA PHE A 455 4.76 -1.30 15.26
C PHE A 455 6.23 -1.43 14.91
N VAL A 456 6.59 -1.13 13.67
CA VAL A 456 7.96 -1.24 13.17
C VAL A 456 8.47 0.12 12.70
N ASP A 457 9.73 0.40 13.00
CA ASP A 457 10.39 1.60 12.49
C ASP A 457 10.58 1.47 10.99
N SER A 458 9.77 2.22 10.24
CA SER A 458 9.79 2.22 8.78
C SER A 458 10.59 3.35 8.19
N LEU A 459 11.18 4.28 8.97
CA LEU A 459 11.75 5.57 8.51
C LEU A 459 12.57 5.57 7.21
N PRO A 460 13.33 4.52 6.84
CA PRO A 460 13.89 4.37 5.50
C PRO A 460 12.89 4.56 4.33
N TYR A 461 11.68 4.02 4.47
CA TYR A 461 10.63 4.01 3.44
C TYR A 461 9.88 5.36 3.34
N PRO A 462 9.40 6.01 4.43
CA PRO A 462 8.79 7.34 4.38
C PRO A 462 9.71 8.41 3.76
N ASN A 463 11.01 8.32 4.02
CA ASN A 463 12.00 9.23 3.44
C ASN A 463 12.05 9.13 1.92
N LEU A 464 11.67 7.97 1.38
CA LEU A 464 11.56 7.69 -0.05
C LEU A 464 10.10 7.62 -0.50
N GLN A 465 9.18 8.25 0.25
CA GLN A 465 7.77 8.45 -0.11
C GLN A 465 6.89 7.18 -0.13
N GLY A 466 7.31 6.07 0.48
CA GLY A 466 6.50 4.86 0.66
C GLY A 466 6.41 4.41 2.13
N GLN A 467 5.77 3.27 2.41
CA GLN A 467 5.82 2.64 3.74
C GLN A 467 6.10 1.12 3.63
N ILE A 468 5.71 0.37 4.67
CA ILE A 468 5.99 -1.06 4.79
C ILE A 468 5.30 -1.86 3.69
N HIS A 469 4.02 -1.58 3.41
CA HIS A 469 3.29 -2.27 2.34
C HIS A 469 4.01 -2.10 1.01
N CYS A 470 4.35 -0.86 0.62
CA CYS A 470 5.10 -0.57 -0.62
C CYS A 470 6.42 -1.37 -0.73
N GLY A 471 7.09 -1.62 0.40
CA GLY A 471 8.37 -2.32 0.48
C GLY A 471 8.27 -3.85 0.51
N THR A 472 7.06 -4.41 0.51
CA THR A 472 6.79 -5.85 0.64
C THR A 472 5.77 -6.33 -0.39
N ASN A 473 5.60 -7.64 -0.51
CA ASN A 473 4.51 -8.28 -1.26
C ASN A 473 4.26 -9.68 -0.66
N VAL A 474 3.09 -10.30 -0.88
CA VAL A 474 2.66 -11.51 -0.15
C VAL A 474 2.07 -12.60 -1.05
#